data_AF-A0A4U0WS18-F1
#
_entry.id   AF-A0A4U0WS18-F1
#
_cell.length_a   1.000
_cell.length_b   1.000
_cell.length_c   1.000
_cell.angle_alpha   90.00
_cell.angle_beta   90.00
_cell.angle_gamma   90.00
#
_symmetry.space_group_name_H-M   'P 1'
#
loop_
_entity.id
_entity.type
_entity.pdbx_description
1 polymer ?
#
loop_
_entity_poly.entity_id
_entity_poly.type
_entity_poly.pdbx_seq_one_letter_code
_entity_poly.pdbx_strand_id
1 'polypeptide(L)'
;TAANAITTGFALCPAADTTKLRHSIGLPTYRYQYAGNWTNQDPLPWMGAFHSSDLAMLMGSYPDGNGRPCCEPLEVETANAMQDYVYSFMVDPWDGPPSMGWYPMDPTAADWGQMLRFGANGKAAQNSPRDYDPISLLERTI
;
A
#
# COMPACT_ATOMS: atom_id res chain seq x y z
N THR A 1 -11.29 12.36 -12.90
CA THR A 1 -12.67 12.31 -12.37
C THR A 1 -12.72 12.92 -10.97
N ALA A 2 -13.91 13.07 -10.37
CA ALA A 2 -14.03 13.50 -8.96
C ALA A 2 -13.30 12.55 -8.00
N ALA A 3 -13.33 11.24 -8.28
CA ALA A 3 -12.56 10.24 -7.54
C ALA A 3 -11.05 10.54 -7.56
N ASN A 4 -10.48 10.85 -8.73
CA ASN A 4 -9.05 11.20 -8.84
C ASN A 4 -8.70 12.43 -8.01
N ALA A 5 -9.55 13.47 -8.03
CA ALA A 5 -9.32 14.68 -7.25
C ALA A 5 -9.31 14.40 -5.74
N ILE A 6 -10.24 13.56 -5.26
CA ILE A 6 -10.28 13.13 -3.86
C ILE A 6 -9.05 12.28 -3.53
N THR A 7 -8.76 11.24 -4.30
CA THR A 7 -7.60 10.35 -4.06
C THR A 7 -6.29 11.14 -3.99
N THR A 8 -6.06 12.04 -4.95
CA THR A 8 -4.84 12.86 -4.98
C THR A 8 -4.81 13.86 -3.82
N GLY A 9 -5.87 14.64 -3.62
CA GLY A 9 -5.89 15.73 -2.65
C GLY A 9 -6.01 15.30 -1.19
N PHE A 10 -6.75 14.22 -0.91
CA PHE A 10 -6.98 13.71 0.45
C PHE A 10 -5.91 12.70 0.90
N ALA A 11 -5.49 11.79 0.02
CA ALA A 11 -4.61 10.68 0.41
C ALA A 11 -3.17 10.88 -0.09
N LEU A 12 -2.97 10.95 -1.41
CA LEU A 12 -1.62 10.80 -2.00
C LEU A 12 -0.70 12.00 -1.73
N CYS A 13 -1.17 13.23 -1.96
CA CYS A 13 -0.37 14.43 -1.75
C CYS A 13 -0.04 14.66 -0.26
N PRO A 14 -1.00 14.61 0.68
CA PRO A 14 -0.69 14.74 2.10
C PRO A 14 0.26 13.65 2.63
N ALA A 15 0.12 12.40 2.16
CA ALA A 15 1.08 11.34 2.52
C ALA A 15 2.50 11.65 2.02
N ALA A 16 2.64 12.21 0.81
CA ALA A 16 3.94 12.61 0.27
C ALA A 16 4.55 13.80 1.03
N ASP A 17 3.75 14.80 1.38
CA ASP A 17 4.26 15.98 2.10
C ASP A 17 4.64 15.65 3.55
N THR A 18 3.85 14.83 4.24
CA THR A 18 4.22 14.38 5.59
C THR A 18 5.46 13.49 5.60
N THR A 19 5.77 12.79 4.50
CA THR A 19 7.04 12.07 4.33
C THR A 19 8.22 13.04 4.28
N LYS A 20 8.13 14.12 3.49
CA LYS A 20 9.18 15.15 3.44
C LYS A 20 9.41 15.80 4.80
N LEU A 21 8.33 16.10 5.53
CA LEU A 21 8.43 16.71 6.85
C LEU A 21 9.18 15.81 7.84
N ARG A 22 8.82 14.52 7.93
CA ARG A 22 9.53 13.56 8.78
C ARG A 22 10.99 13.38 8.37
N HIS A 23 11.25 13.28 7.07
CA HIS A 23 12.61 13.20 6.54
C HIS A 23 13.45 14.44 6.91
N SER A 24 12.88 15.65 6.87
CA SER A 24 13.60 16.90 7.18
C SER A 24 14.11 16.99 8.62
N ILE A 25 13.58 16.17 9.52
CA ILE A 25 14.00 16.07 10.92
C ILE A 25 14.68 14.73 11.24
N GLY A 26 15.10 13.97 10.21
CA GLY A 26 15.85 12.73 10.36
C GLY A 26 15.04 11.52 10.82
N LEU A 27 13.69 11.55 10.70
CA LEU A 27 12.85 10.41 11.05
C LEU A 27 12.64 9.49 9.83
N PRO A 28 12.88 8.17 9.96
CA PRO A 28 12.60 7.23 8.89
C PRO A 28 11.09 7.18 8.63
N THR A 29 10.71 7.18 7.36
CA THR A 29 9.32 7.02 6.93
C THR A 29 9.24 5.94 5.90
N TYR A 30 8.54 4.87 6.24
CA TYR A 30 8.33 3.73 5.34
C TYR A 30 6.95 3.87 4.72
N ARG A 31 6.88 3.89 3.39
CA ARG A 31 5.62 4.05 2.67
C ARG A 31 5.24 2.76 1.97
N TYR A 32 3.93 2.54 1.91
CA TYR A 32 3.34 1.52 1.06
C TYR A 32 2.20 2.10 0.22
N GLN A 33 1.87 1.39 -0.86
CA GLN A 33 0.65 1.53 -1.62
C GLN A 33 -0.09 0.19 -1.58
N TYR A 34 -1.35 0.22 -1.14
CA TYR A 34 -2.23 -0.92 -1.31
C TYR A 34 -2.83 -0.91 -2.71
N ALA A 35 -2.72 -2.01 -3.42
CA ALA A 35 -3.21 -2.17 -4.79
C ALA A 35 -3.90 -3.53 -4.99
N GLY A 36 -4.36 -4.14 -3.90
CA GLY A 36 -5.18 -5.36 -3.95
C GLY A 36 -6.48 -5.11 -4.71
N ASN A 37 -6.87 -6.07 -5.53
CA ASN A 37 -8.13 -6.05 -6.28
C ASN A 37 -8.81 -7.39 -6.08
N TRP A 38 -9.77 -7.42 -5.17
CA TRP A 38 -10.45 -8.64 -4.72
C TRP A 38 -11.93 -8.51 -5.05
N THR A 39 -12.31 -8.96 -6.24
CA THR A 39 -13.68 -8.81 -6.75
C THR A 39 -14.72 -9.41 -5.82
N ASN A 40 -14.35 -10.44 -5.06
CA ASN A 40 -15.14 -11.06 -4.01
C ASN A 40 -15.27 -10.19 -2.76
N GLN A 41 -14.23 -9.47 -2.32
CA GLN A 41 -14.26 -8.67 -1.09
C GLN A 41 -14.83 -7.26 -1.29
N ASP A 42 -14.74 -6.73 -2.51
CA ASP A 42 -15.13 -5.35 -2.79
C ASP A 42 -16.66 -5.16 -2.80
N PRO A 43 -17.19 -4.02 -2.31
CA PRO A 43 -18.62 -3.73 -2.37
C PRO A 43 -19.20 -3.74 -3.78
N LEU A 44 -18.39 -3.38 -4.78
CA LEU A 44 -18.70 -3.47 -6.20
C LEU A 44 -17.49 -4.09 -6.92
N PRO A 45 -17.70 -4.98 -7.90
CA PRO A 45 -16.63 -5.81 -8.46
C PRO A 45 -15.56 -5.05 -9.27
N TRP A 46 -15.77 -3.76 -9.53
CA TRP A 46 -14.86 -2.89 -10.29
C TRP A 46 -14.12 -1.87 -9.42
N MET A 47 -14.30 -1.90 -8.09
CA MET A 47 -13.69 -0.90 -7.21
C MET A 47 -12.18 -1.09 -7.05
N GLY A 48 -11.71 -2.33 -7.00
CA GLY A 48 -10.32 -2.63 -6.71
C GLY A 48 -9.89 -2.01 -5.38
N ALA A 49 -8.67 -1.46 -5.32
CA ALA A 49 -8.20 -0.76 -4.14
C ALA A 49 -8.93 0.59 -3.95
N PHE A 50 -9.73 0.69 -2.89
CA PHE A 50 -10.43 1.91 -2.50
C PHE A 50 -10.04 2.35 -1.08
N HIS A 51 -10.51 3.52 -0.64
CA HIS A 51 -10.20 4.01 0.70
C HIS A 51 -10.70 3.04 1.78
N SER A 52 -9.79 2.59 2.65
CA SER A 52 -10.01 1.64 3.74
C SER A 52 -10.13 0.17 3.35
N SER A 53 -10.02 -0.20 2.07
CA SER A 53 -10.07 -1.61 1.64
C SER A 53 -8.85 -2.42 2.11
N ASP A 54 -7.74 -1.74 2.38
CA ASP A 54 -6.50 -2.29 2.90
C ASP A 54 -6.61 -2.76 4.36
N LEU A 55 -7.53 -2.19 5.14
CA LEU A 55 -7.68 -2.47 6.57
C LEU A 55 -8.05 -3.93 6.85
N ALA A 56 -8.88 -4.55 6.02
CA ALA A 56 -9.26 -5.95 6.21
C ALA A 56 -8.07 -6.91 6.07
N MET A 57 -7.17 -6.61 5.12
CA MET A 57 -5.94 -7.36 4.93
C MET A 57 -4.94 -7.10 6.06
N LEU A 58 -4.75 -5.82 6.40
CA LEU A 58 -3.82 -5.40 7.46
C LEU A 58 -4.21 -5.95 8.84
N MET A 59 -5.50 -5.97 9.16
CA MET A 59 -6.01 -6.44 10.46
C MET A 59 -6.28 -7.95 10.48
N GLY A 60 -6.05 -8.66 9.37
CA GLY A 60 -6.31 -10.10 9.26
C GLY A 60 -7.79 -10.47 9.33
N SER A 61 -8.70 -9.51 9.14
CA SER A 61 -10.16 -9.70 9.19
C SER A 61 -10.80 -9.99 7.83
N TYR A 62 -9.99 -10.10 6.76
CA TYR A 62 -10.47 -10.51 5.43
C TYR A 62 -11.31 -11.80 5.41
N PRO A 63 -11.14 -12.80 6.31
CA PRO A 63 -12.00 -13.98 6.32
C PRO A 63 -13.44 -13.71 6.77
N ASP A 64 -13.64 -12.68 7.59
CA ASP A 64 -14.94 -12.28 8.13
C ASP A 64 -15.72 -11.39 7.15
N GLY A 65 -15.09 -11.01 6.03
CA GLY A 65 -15.69 -10.22 4.98
C GLY A 65 -16.79 -10.96 4.21
N ASN A 66 -17.44 -10.21 3.31
CA ASN A 66 -18.49 -10.73 2.44
C ASN A 66 -17.93 -11.56 1.27
N GLY A 67 -16.61 -11.60 1.07
CA GLY A 67 -15.99 -12.31 -0.04
C GLY A 67 -16.19 -13.81 0.00
N ARG A 68 -16.75 -14.33 -1.10
CA ARG A 68 -16.92 -15.75 -1.37
C ARG A 68 -16.42 -16.07 -2.80
N PRO A 69 -15.61 -17.12 -3.01
CA PRO A 69 -14.97 -17.94 -1.97
C PRO A 69 -14.07 -17.08 -1.07
N CYS A 70 -14.01 -17.44 0.21
CA CYS A 70 -13.08 -16.76 1.12
C CYS A 70 -11.66 -17.18 0.80
N CYS A 71 -10.72 -16.30 1.14
CA CYS A 71 -9.38 -16.70 1.50
C CYS A 71 -8.63 -17.22 0.28
N GLU A 72 -8.75 -16.52 -0.83
CA GLU A 72 -8.00 -16.85 -2.03
C GLU A 72 -6.50 -16.77 -1.72
N PRO A 73 -5.64 -17.64 -2.30
CA PRO A 73 -4.24 -17.72 -1.90
C PRO A 73 -3.52 -16.37 -1.87
N LEU A 74 -3.75 -15.52 -2.87
CA LEU A 74 -3.12 -14.20 -2.94
C LEU A 74 -3.67 -13.21 -1.89
N GLU A 75 -4.93 -13.34 -1.47
CA GLU A 75 -5.49 -12.56 -0.34
C GLU A 75 -4.75 -12.91 0.94
N VAL A 76 -4.61 -14.22 1.21
CA VAL A 76 -3.93 -14.75 2.41
C VAL A 76 -2.47 -14.31 2.43
N GLU A 77 -1.76 -14.48 1.31
CA GLU A 77 -0.37 -14.07 1.18
C GLU A 77 -0.20 -12.56 1.34
N THR A 78 -1.11 -11.76 0.76
CA THR A 78 -1.07 -10.29 0.90
C THR A 78 -1.33 -9.86 2.34
N ALA A 79 -2.33 -10.43 3.01
CA ALA A 79 -2.64 -10.12 4.40
C ALA A 79 -1.47 -10.47 5.33
N ASN A 80 -0.88 -11.66 5.18
CA ASN A 80 0.28 -12.08 5.95
C ASN A 80 1.48 -11.15 5.69
N ALA A 81 1.78 -10.84 4.43
CA ALA A 81 2.88 -9.93 4.10
C ALA A 81 2.68 -8.54 4.74
N MET A 82 1.48 -7.95 4.62
CA MET A 82 1.19 -6.65 5.23
C MET A 82 1.40 -6.67 6.75
N GLN A 83 0.93 -7.72 7.41
CA GLN A 83 1.11 -7.91 8.86
C GLN A 83 2.58 -8.09 9.25
N ASP A 84 3.34 -8.88 8.49
CA ASP A 84 4.78 -9.11 8.75
C ASP A 84 5.59 -7.81 8.62
N TYR A 85 5.35 -7.01 7.58
CA TYR A 85 6.04 -5.73 7.41
C TYR A 85 5.66 -4.73 8.51
N VAL A 86 4.39 -4.63 8.88
CA VAL A 86 3.97 -3.73 9.98
C VAL A 86 4.49 -4.22 11.32
N TYR A 87 4.50 -5.53 11.56
CA TYR A 87 5.09 -6.13 12.75
C TYR A 87 6.59 -5.80 12.83
N SER A 88 7.33 -5.91 11.72
CA SER A 88 8.76 -5.56 11.71
C SER A 88 9.01 -4.11 12.13
N PHE A 89 8.16 -3.17 11.70
CA PHE A 89 8.22 -1.76 12.13
C PHE A 89 7.88 -1.59 13.61
N MET A 90 6.89 -2.32 14.13
CA MET A 90 6.49 -2.26 15.54
C MET A 90 7.56 -2.80 16.48
N VAL A 91 8.30 -3.84 16.06
CA VAL A 91 9.40 -4.43 16.83
C VAL A 91 10.61 -3.51 16.84
N ASP A 92 11.03 -3.04 15.66
CA ASP A 92 12.15 -2.12 15.52
C ASP A 92 11.91 -1.17 14.33
N PRO A 93 11.57 0.11 14.58
CA PRO A 93 11.27 1.05 13.51
C PRO A 93 12.51 1.53 12.75
N TRP A 94 13.73 1.24 13.22
CA TRP A 94 14.96 1.64 12.54
C TRP A 94 15.51 0.52 11.66
N ASP A 95 15.61 -0.68 12.19
CA ASP A 95 16.28 -1.80 11.51
C ASP A 95 15.33 -2.92 11.08
N GLY A 96 14.11 -2.98 11.64
CA GLY A 96 13.10 -4.00 11.33
C GLY A 96 12.67 -3.97 9.85
N PRO A 97 12.08 -2.88 9.33
CA PRO A 97 11.68 -2.80 7.93
C PRO A 97 12.85 -2.98 6.94
N PRO A 98 14.04 -2.36 7.12
CA PRO A 98 15.17 -2.58 6.22
C PRO A 98 15.64 -4.04 6.17
N SER A 99 15.54 -4.79 7.27
CA SER A 99 15.86 -6.23 7.29
C SER A 99 14.95 -7.07 6.39
N MET A 100 13.74 -6.57 6.13
CA MET A 100 12.74 -7.15 5.22
C MET A 100 12.80 -6.54 3.81
N GLY A 101 13.77 -5.66 3.54
CA GLY A 101 13.90 -4.95 2.25
C GLY A 101 12.94 -3.76 2.07
N TRP A 102 12.27 -3.32 3.13
CA TRP A 102 11.45 -2.10 3.14
C TRP A 102 12.26 -0.91 3.64
N TYR A 103 12.85 -0.15 2.71
CA TYR A 103 13.74 0.95 3.05
C TYR A 103 12.99 2.27 3.31
N PRO A 104 13.53 3.16 4.17
CA PRO A 104 12.96 4.49 4.38
C PRO A 104 12.90 5.27 3.07
N MET A 105 11.82 6.03 2.88
CA MET A 105 11.68 6.89 1.72
C MET A 105 12.64 8.09 1.82
N ASP A 106 13.44 8.29 0.77
CA ASP A 106 14.31 9.46 0.60
C ASP A 106 13.70 10.40 -0.45
N PRO A 107 13.01 11.49 -0.05
CA PRO A 107 12.39 12.44 -0.96
C PRO A 107 13.40 13.28 -1.76
N THR A 108 14.71 13.15 -1.48
CA THR A 108 15.79 13.84 -2.21
C THR A 108 16.39 12.98 -3.32
N ALA A 109 16.19 11.67 -3.28
CA ALA A 109 16.57 10.76 -4.36
C ALA A 109 15.75 11.03 -5.63
N ALA A 110 16.33 10.75 -6.81
CA ALA A 110 15.71 11.02 -8.11
C ALA A 110 14.27 10.47 -8.21
N ASP A 111 14.03 9.26 -7.68
CA ASP A 111 12.72 8.59 -7.71
C ASP A 111 11.99 8.63 -6.37
N TRP A 112 12.43 9.49 -5.45
CA TRP A 112 11.97 9.55 -4.06
C TRP A 112 12.21 8.24 -3.29
N GLY A 113 13.11 7.37 -3.77
CA GLY A 113 13.34 6.04 -3.19
C GLY A 113 12.30 5.00 -3.59
N GLN A 114 12.23 3.90 -2.85
CA GLN A 114 11.31 2.78 -3.12
C GLN A 114 10.10 2.83 -2.18
N MET A 115 8.95 2.40 -2.68
CA MET A 115 7.73 2.17 -1.90
C MET A 115 7.35 0.69 -2.01
N LEU A 116 6.84 0.09 -0.92
CA LEU A 116 6.22 -1.23 -1.01
C LEU A 116 4.85 -1.14 -1.67
N ARG A 117 4.56 -2.03 -2.60
CA ARG A 117 3.23 -2.16 -3.17
C ARG A 117 2.67 -3.55 -2.84
N PHE A 118 1.50 -3.57 -2.20
CA PHE A 118 0.84 -4.79 -1.76
C PHE A 118 -0.27 -5.21 -2.74
N GLY A 119 -0.42 -6.52 -2.97
CA GLY A 119 -1.52 -7.12 -3.71
C GLY A 119 -1.57 -6.78 -5.21
N ALA A 120 -0.45 -6.40 -5.83
CA ALA A 120 -0.39 -5.99 -7.23
C ALA A 120 0.26 -7.04 -8.12
N ASN A 121 -0.22 -7.16 -9.36
CA ASN A 121 0.38 -8.00 -10.42
C ASN A 121 0.62 -9.46 -9.99
N GLY A 122 -0.29 -10.03 -9.21
CA GLY A 122 -0.18 -11.41 -8.71
C GLY A 122 0.85 -11.59 -7.59
N LYS A 123 1.32 -10.52 -6.95
CA LYS A 123 2.29 -10.57 -5.85
C LYS A 123 1.73 -9.96 -4.58
N ALA A 124 1.98 -10.63 -3.46
CA ALA A 124 1.62 -10.15 -2.13
C ALA A 124 2.31 -8.83 -1.79
N ALA A 125 3.62 -8.73 -2.05
CA ALA A 125 4.42 -7.53 -1.87
C ALA A 125 5.49 -7.40 -2.95
N GLN A 126 5.77 -6.17 -3.38
CA GLN A 126 6.86 -5.87 -4.31
C GLN A 126 7.36 -4.43 -4.10
N ASN A 127 8.65 -4.20 -4.35
CA ASN A 127 9.17 -2.83 -4.44
C ASN A 127 8.66 -2.18 -5.73
N SER A 128 8.16 -0.95 -5.61
CA SER A 128 7.69 -0.14 -6.73
C SER A 128 8.55 1.11 -6.83
N PRO A 129 9.27 1.34 -7.95
CA PRO A 129 9.77 2.68 -8.28
C PRO A 129 8.57 3.60 -8.55
N ARG A 130 8.81 4.91 -8.40
CA ARG A 130 7.80 5.95 -8.58
C ARG A 130 7.24 6.06 -10.01
N ASP A 131 7.92 5.47 -10.99
CA ASP A 131 7.48 5.45 -12.40
C ASP A 131 6.17 4.69 -12.66
N TYR A 132 5.59 4.05 -11.64
CA TYR A 132 4.16 3.78 -11.62
C TYR A 132 3.39 5.06 -11.26
N ASP A 133 3.22 5.93 -12.25
CA ASP A 133 2.42 7.14 -12.15
C ASP A 133 1.02 6.83 -11.54
N PRO A 134 0.68 7.37 -10.36
CA PRO A 134 -0.63 7.15 -9.74
C PRO A 134 -1.79 7.68 -10.59
N ILE A 135 -1.54 8.60 -11.54
CA ILE A 135 -2.52 9.10 -12.50
C ILE A 135 -2.73 8.08 -13.63
N SER A 136 -1.67 7.50 -14.20
CA SER A 136 -1.75 6.45 -15.23
C SER A 136 -2.49 5.18 -14.79
N LEU A 137 -2.52 4.88 -13.48
CA LEU A 137 -3.27 3.74 -12.92
C LEU A 137 -4.76 4.06 -12.73
N LEU A 138 -5.12 5.31 -12.42
CA LEU A 138 -6.51 5.75 -12.36
C LEU A 138 -7.16 5.76 -13.75
N GLU A 139 -6.37 5.96 -14.81
CA GLU A 139 -6.86 5.90 -16.21
C GLU A 139 -6.96 4.47 -16.77
N ARG A 140 -6.40 3.46 -16.10
CA ARG A 140 -6.48 2.04 -16.52
C ARG A 140 -7.54 1.23 -15.77
N THR A 141 -8.27 1.87 -14.85
CA THR A 141 -9.25 1.20 -13.98
C THR A 141 -10.67 1.80 -14.12
N ILE A 142 -10.92 2.54 -15.22
CA ILE A 142 -12.27 2.96 -15.66
C ILE A 142 -12.48 2.48 -17.08
#